data_AF-A0A2P6V2W4-F1
#
_entry.id   AF-A0A2P6V2W4-F1
#
_cell.length_a   1.000
_cell.length_b   1.000
_cell.length_c   1.000
_cell.angle_alpha   90.00
_cell.angle_beta   90.00
_cell.angle_gamma   90.00
#
_symmetry.space_group_name_H-M   'P 1'
#
loop_
_entity.id
_entity.type
_entity.pdbx_description
1 polymer ?
#
loop_
_entity_poly.entity_id
_entity_poly.type
_entity_poly.pdbx_seq_one_letter_code
_entity_poly.pdbx_strand_id
1 'polypeptide(L)'
;MAGAGEAGIAQYVDTTVSVITNDGRTIVGTLRGYDQATNLILDECHERVYSTKSGVEQLVLGLYVIRGDNIAVIGEVDDDKDSAIDYSQVRALPLKPVTH
;
A
#
# COMPACT_ATOMS: atom_id res chain seq x y z
N MET A 1 19.91 -28.56 -4.46
CA MET A 1 18.63 -28.42 -3.75
C MET A 1 18.18 -26.97 -3.92
N ALA A 2 17.47 -26.68 -5.00
CA ALA A 2 16.92 -25.35 -5.25
C ALA A 2 15.68 -25.19 -4.37
N GLY A 3 15.73 -24.29 -3.38
CA GLY A 3 14.64 -24.05 -2.45
C GLY A 3 13.47 -23.37 -3.16
N ALA A 4 12.34 -24.05 -3.22
CA ALA A 4 11.07 -23.41 -3.52
C ALA A 4 10.70 -22.47 -2.35
N GLY A 5 10.48 -21.19 -2.65
CA GLY A 5 9.60 -20.31 -1.88
C GLY A 5 10.20 -19.56 -0.68
N GLU A 6 10.93 -18.48 -0.95
CA GLU A 6 10.67 -17.22 -0.24
C GLU A 6 9.63 -16.42 -1.04
N ALA A 7 8.45 -17.01 -1.25
CA ALA A 7 7.30 -16.29 -1.78
C ALA A 7 6.57 -15.68 -0.58
N GLY A 8 6.82 -14.40 -0.29
CA GLY A 8 6.28 -13.72 0.89
C GLY A 8 6.59 -12.24 0.90
N ILE A 9 6.29 -11.58 2.01
CA ILE A 9 6.46 -10.11 2.17
C ILE A 9 7.96 -9.72 2.20
N ALA A 10 8.86 -10.66 2.50
CA ALA A 10 10.31 -10.48 2.56
C ALA A 10 10.89 -9.81 1.31
N GLN A 11 10.39 -10.17 0.13
CA GLN A 11 10.88 -9.66 -1.15
C GLN A 11 10.55 -8.18 -1.38
N TYR A 12 9.63 -7.60 -0.61
CA TYR A 12 9.21 -6.21 -0.72
C TYR A 12 9.94 -5.29 0.27
N VAL A 13 10.87 -5.81 1.09
CA VAL A 13 11.62 -4.97 2.03
C VAL A 13 12.49 -3.99 1.23
N ASP A 14 12.50 -2.73 1.68
CA ASP A 14 13.15 -1.59 1.05
C ASP A 14 12.64 -1.25 -0.36
N THR A 15 11.47 -1.77 -0.76
CA THR A 15 10.74 -1.33 -1.95
C THR A 15 9.50 -0.51 -1.60
N THR A 16 9.03 0.29 -2.55
CA THR A 16 7.75 0.98 -2.46
C THR A 16 6.61 -0.03 -2.57
N VAL A 17 5.70 -0.03 -1.61
CA VAL A 17 4.50 -0.88 -1.63
C VAL A 17 3.23 -0.05 -1.53
N SER A 18 2.17 -0.52 -2.17
CA SER A 18 0.80 -0.08 -1.98
C SER A 18 0.07 -1.11 -1.13
N VAL A 19 -0.43 -0.66 0.02
CA VAL A 19 -1.20 -1.46 0.97
C VAL A 19 -2.66 -1.05 0.92
N ILE A 20 -3.55 -2.02 0.71
CA ILE A 20 -5.00 -1.83 0.84
C ILE A 20 -5.43 -2.39 2.20
N THR A 21 -6.10 -1.58 3.00
CA THR A 21 -6.64 -2.00 4.30
C THR A 21 -8.07 -2.52 4.19
N ASN A 22 -8.53 -3.24 5.21
CA ASN A 22 -9.87 -3.83 5.24
C ASN A 22 -11.00 -2.80 5.21
N ASP A 23 -10.75 -1.55 5.62
CA ASP A 23 -11.68 -0.43 5.53
C ASP A 23 -11.63 0.32 4.19
N GLY A 24 -10.80 -0.13 3.23
CA GLY A 24 -10.74 0.38 1.86
C GLY A 24 -9.76 1.53 1.64
N ARG A 25 -8.86 1.82 2.58
CA ARG A 25 -7.82 2.85 2.41
C ARG A 25 -6.68 2.31 1.57
N THR A 26 -6.01 3.19 0.82
CA THR A 26 -4.83 2.88 0.02
C THR A 26 -3.65 3.66 0.57
N ILE A 27 -2.67 2.97 1.16
CA ILE A 27 -1.48 3.58 1.76
C ILE A 27 -0.27 3.17 0.92
N VAL A 28 0.51 4.15 0.49
CA VAL A 28 1.76 3.91 -0.26
C VAL A 28 2.93 4.38 0.58
N GLY A 29 3.98 3.56 0.66
CA GLY A 29 5.21 3.88 1.39
C GLY A 29 6.27 2.80 1.22
N THR A 30 7.46 3.03 1.76
CA THR A 30 8.58 2.08 1.69
C THR A 30 8.48 1.06 2.82
N LEU A 31 8.45 -0.23 2.52
CA LEU A 31 8.40 -1.27 3.55
C LEU A 31 9.74 -1.40 4.27
N ARG A 32 9.78 -1.12 5.57
CA ARG A 32 11.00 -1.22 6.40
C ARG A 32 11.06 -2.46 7.26
N GLY A 33 9.91 -3.06 7.55
CA GLY A 33 9.85 -4.24 8.39
C GLY A 33 8.47 -4.84 8.43
N TYR A 34 8.44 -6.13 8.70
CA TYR A 34 7.22 -6.89 8.92
C TYR A 34 7.45 -7.97 9.97
N ASP A 35 6.36 -8.54 10.48
CA ASP A 35 6.42 -9.70 11.38
C ASP A 35 5.55 -10.87 10.89
N GLN A 36 5.55 -11.95 11.67
CA GLN A 36 4.81 -13.19 11.36
C GLN A 36 3.29 -12.99 11.33
N ALA A 37 2.78 -11.92 11.96
CA ALA A 37 1.36 -11.55 11.97
C ALA A 37 1.01 -10.57 10.84
N THR A 38 1.95 -10.29 9.92
CA THR A 38 1.80 -9.34 8.82
C THR A 38 1.62 -7.90 9.32
N ASN A 39 2.05 -7.57 10.54
CA ASN A 39 2.16 -6.16 10.90
C ASN A 39 3.25 -5.52 10.05
N LEU A 40 3.02 -4.32 9.51
CA LEU A 40 3.97 -3.62 8.64
C LEU A 40 4.45 -2.32 9.27
N ILE A 41 5.74 -2.03 9.10
CA ILE A 41 6.34 -0.73 9.34
C ILE A 41 6.65 -0.14 7.97
N LEU A 42 5.98 0.96 7.63
CA LEU A 42 6.17 1.67 6.37
C LEU A 42 6.74 3.07 6.65
N ASP A 43 7.71 3.49 5.86
CA ASP A 43 8.34 4.81 5.92
C ASP A 43 7.88 5.69 4.74
N GLU A 44 8.02 7.01 4.88
CA GLU A 44 7.64 8.00 3.86
C GLU A 44 6.21 7.84 3.31
N CYS A 45 5.28 7.44 4.18
CA CYS A 45 3.94 7.07 3.76
C CYS A 45 3.08 8.26 3.35
N HIS A 46 2.20 8.00 2.38
CA HIS A 46 1.02 8.81 2.10
C HIS A 46 -0.20 7.93 1.81
N GLU A 47 -1.39 8.43 2.15
CA GLU A 47 -2.66 7.81 1.77
C GLU A 47 -3.17 8.41 0.47
N ARG A 48 -3.62 7.56 -0.46
CA ARG A 48 -4.31 7.96 -1.69
C ARG A 48 -5.82 7.92 -1.49
N VAL A 49 -6.45 9.10 -1.47
CA VAL A 49 -7.90 9.24 -1.31
C VAL A 49 -8.55 9.44 -2.67
N TYR A 50 -9.28 8.43 -3.13
CA TYR A 50 -9.95 8.44 -4.43
C TYR A 50 -11.34 9.07 -4.35
N SER A 51 -11.69 9.85 -5.38
CA SER A 51 -12.97 10.55 -5.49
C SER A 51 -13.48 10.53 -6.92
N THR A 52 -14.79 10.54 -7.09
CA THR A 52 -15.43 10.72 -8.41
C THR A 52 -15.55 12.19 -8.80
N LYS A 53 -15.32 13.13 -7.86
CA LYS A 53 -15.51 14.56 -8.05
C LYS A 53 -14.19 15.32 -8.23
N SER A 54 -13.13 14.89 -7.54
CA SER A 54 -11.82 15.53 -7.50
C SER A 54 -10.71 14.53 -7.80
N GLY A 55 -9.52 15.04 -8.14
CA GLY A 55 -8.31 14.23 -8.27
C GLY A 55 -7.99 13.48 -6.99
N VAL A 56 -7.11 12.49 -7.11
CA VAL A 56 -6.64 11.74 -5.95
C VAL A 56 -5.86 12.69 -5.04
N GLU A 57 -6.28 12.75 -3.78
CA GLU A 57 -5.56 13.49 -2.75
C GLU A 57 -4.52 12.57 -2.11
N GLN A 58 -3.32 13.12 -1.86
CA GLN A 58 -2.23 12.41 -1.18
C GLN A 58 -2.02 13.00 0.22
N LEU A 59 -2.46 12.27 1.25
CA LEU A 59 -2.33 12.69 2.63
C LEU A 59 -1.04 12.13 3.22
N VAL A 60 -0.08 13.00 3.54
CA VAL A 60 1.22 12.59 4.10
C VAL A 60 1.05 12.05 5.53
N LEU A 61 1.61 10.87 5.78
CA LEU A 61 1.57 10.17 7.07
C LEU A 61 2.96 10.01 7.70
N GLY A 62 4.03 9.94 6.90
CA GLY A 62 5.40 9.73 7.40
C GLY A 62 5.64 8.27 7.79
N LEU A 63 6.18 8.02 8.99
CA LEU A 63 6.33 6.66 9.51
C LEU A 63 4.96 6.13 9.97
N TYR A 64 4.54 4.99 9.42
CA TYR A 64 3.22 4.43 9.68
C TYR A 64 3.30 2.93 10.00
N VAL A 65 2.61 2.49 11.05
CA VAL A 65 2.53 1.08 11.44
C VAL A 65 1.11 0.57 11.18
N ILE A 66 0.98 -0.48 10.38
CA ILE A 66 -0.31 -1.10 10.05
C ILE A 66 -0.37 -2.46 10.74
N ARG A 67 -1.45 -2.69 11.50
CA ARG A 67 -1.71 -3.98 12.13
C ARG A 67 -2.16 -5.00 11.07
N GLY A 68 -1.59 -6.19 11.07
CA GLY A 68 -1.76 -7.17 10.00
C GLY A 68 -3.19 -7.69 9.81
N ASP A 69 -3.99 -7.70 10.87
CA ASP A 69 -5.43 -8.04 10.80
C ASP A 69 -6.27 -7.00 10.06
N ASN A 70 -5.74 -5.79 9.82
CA ASN A 70 -6.37 -4.74 9.04
C ASN A 70 -5.87 -4.69 7.59
N ILE A 71 -5.00 -5.61 7.16
CA ILE A 71 -4.41 -5.62 5.81
C ILE A 71 -5.19 -6.57 4.90
N ALA A 72 -5.60 -6.07 3.74
CA ALA A 72 -6.24 -6.85 2.69
C ALA A 72 -5.26 -7.24 1.58
N VAL A 73 -4.43 -6.31 1.10
CA VAL A 73 -3.51 -6.50 -0.04
C VAL A 73 -2.21 -5.76 0.21
N ILE A 74 -1.09 -6.36 -0.22
CA ILE A 74 0.22 -5.71 -0.35
C ILE A 74 0.67 -5.92 -1.80
N GLY A 75 0.96 -4.85 -2.52
CA GLY A 75 1.51 -4.91 -3.88
C GLY A 75 2.74 -4.03 -4.02
N GLU A 76 3.79 -4.56 -4.64
CA GLU A 76 4.96 -3.78 -5.06
C GLU A 76 4.55 -2.71 -6.07
N VAL A 77 5.12 -1.52 -5.93
CA VAL A 77 4.90 -0.38 -6.83
C VAL A 77 6.08 -0.28 -7.78
N ASP A 78 5.79 -0.13 -9.06
CA ASP A 78 6.77 0.23 -10.09
C ASP A 78 6.89 1.77 -10.10
N ASP A 79 7.98 2.30 -9.54
CA ASP A 79 8.16 3.74 -9.33
C ASP A 79 8.15 4.54 -10.65
N ASP A 80 8.66 3.97 -11.75
CA ASP A 80 8.66 4.61 -13.07
C ASP A 80 7.23 4.75 -13.61
N LYS A 81 6.41 3.71 -13.44
CA LYS A 81 4.99 3.78 -13.84
C LYS A 81 4.18 4.68 -12.93
N ASP A 82 4.42 4.62 -11.63
CA ASP A 82 3.68 5.38 -10.63
C ASP A 82 3.91 6.89 -10.79
N SER A 83 5.17 7.29 -11.02
CA SER A 83 5.54 8.69 -11.26
C SER A 83 5.01 9.26 -12.58
N ALA A 84 4.71 8.41 -13.56
CA ALA A 84 4.13 8.81 -14.85
C ALA A 84 2.61 9.07 -14.77
N ILE A 85 1.93 8.72 -13.67
CA ILE A 85 0.49 8.90 -13.50
C ILE A 85 0.19 10.29 -12.96
N ASP A 86 -0.62 11.06 -13.70
CA ASP A 86 -1.20 12.30 -13.17
C ASP A 86 -2.42 12.01 -12.29
N TYR A 87 -2.15 11.79 -11.00
CA TYR A 87 -3.16 11.53 -9.97
C TYR A 87 -4.20 12.65 -9.81
N SER A 88 -3.89 13.89 -10.23
CA SER A 88 -4.85 15.01 -10.19
C SER A 88 -6.01 14.82 -11.18
N GLN A 89 -5.81 13.99 -12.23
CA GLN A 89 -6.80 13.69 -13.27
C GLN A 89 -7.49 12.35 -13.07
N VAL A 90 -7.00 11.50 -12.16
CA VAL A 90 -7.64 10.22 -11.85
C VAL A 90 -8.96 10.45 -11.09
N ARG A 91 -10.02 9.73 -11.49
CA ARG A 91 -11.32 9.72 -10.82
C ARG A 91 -11.77 8.29 -10.61
N ALA A 92 -12.07 7.92 -9.37
CA ALA A 92 -12.53 6.59 -9.02
C ALA A 92 -13.42 6.63 -7.78
N LEU A 93 -14.24 5.60 -7.61
CA LEU A 93 -14.95 5.40 -6.35
C LEU A 93 -13.96 4.94 -5.28
N PRO A 94 -14.15 5.35 -4.01
CA PRO A 94 -13.45 4.72 -2.89
C PRO A 94 -13.65 3.21 -2.90
N LEU A 95 -12.64 2.46 -2.48
CA LEU A 95 -12.77 1.01 -2.32
C LEU A 95 -13.80 0.70 -1.23
N LYS A 96 -14.56 -0.37 -1.44
CA LYS A 96 -15.49 -0.87 -0.43
C LYS A 96 -14.72 -1.62 0.65
N PRO A 97 -15.20 -1.60 1.90
CA PRO A 97 -14.61 -2.41 2.95
C PRO A 97 -14.77 -3.91 2.65
N VAL A 98 -13.84 -4.71 3.17
CA VAL A 98 -13.93 -6.17 3.13
C VAL A 98 -15.10 -6.61 4.00
N THR A 99 -15.92 -7.53 3.48
CA THR A 99 -17.05 -8.14 4.21
C THR A 99 -16.71 -9.59 4.50
N HIS A 100 -16.75 -9.98 5.78
CA HIS A 100 -16.48 -11.35 6.24
C HIS A 100 -17.74 -12.19 6.33
#